data_AF-A0A0N4U9T3-F1
#
_entry.id   AF-A0A0N4U9T3-F1
#
_cell.length_a   1.000
_cell.length_b   1.000
_cell.length_c   1.000
_cell.angle_alpha   90.00
_cell.angle_beta   90.00
_cell.angle_gamma   90.00
#
_symmetry.space_group_name_H-M   'P 1'
#
loop_
_entity.id
_entity.type
_entity.pdbx_description
1 polymer ?
#
loop_
_entity_poly.entity_id
_entity_poly.type
_entity_poly.pdbx_seq_one_letter_code
_entity_poly.pdbx_strand_id
1 'polypeptide(L)'
;MEVNGRVADAFAGRSILVTGASGFLGKVLIEKLLYSIPEVKSIYLLIRPQNEISARQRLDKIIKISLPWFCSEGPNRDFIHDYSKIGDV
;
A
#
# COMPACT_ATOMS: atom_id res chain seq x y z
N MET A 1 -5.65 1.11 -23.55
CA MET A 1 -4.59 0.14 -23.18
C MET A 1 -5.27 -1.22 -23.13
N GLU A 2 -5.09 -2.04 -24.17
CA GLU A 2 -5.61 -3.41 -24.15
C GLU A 2 -4.82 -4.22 -23.13
N VAL A 3 -5.46 -4.58 -22.01
CA VAL A 3 -4.86 -5.49 -21.02
C VAL A 3 -5.25 -6.90 -21.42
N ASN A 4 -4.58 -7.43 -22.44
CA ASN A 4 -4.67 -8.84 -22.81
C ASN A 4 -3.51 -9.57 -22.11
N GLY A 5 -3.64 -9.79 -20.80
CA GLY A 5 -2.56 -10.30 -19.95
C GLY A 5 -3.04 -10.63 -18.54
N ARG A 6 -2.19 -11.28 -17.73
CA ARG A 6 -2.52 -11.58 -16.33
C ARG A 6 -2.66 -10.27 -15.57
N VAL A 7 -3.49 -10.23 -14.52
CA VAL A 7 -3.63 -9.05 -13.66
C VAL A 7 -2.27 -8.54 -13.17
N ALA A 8 -1.32 -9.43 -12.89
CA ALA A 8 0.06 -9.09 -12.52
C ALA A 8 0.76 -8.19 -13.56
N ASP A 9 0.62 -8.49 -14.86
CA ASP A 9 1.27 -7.74 -15.95
C ASP A 9 0.73 -6.29 -16.03
N ALA A 10 -0.50 -6.07 -15.58
CA ALA A 10 -1.10 -4.75 -15.55
C ALA A 10 -0.52 -3.85 -14.44
N PHE A 11 0.12 -4.42 -13.42
CA PHE A 11 0.65 -3.69 -12.27
C PHE A 11 2.17 -3.80 -12.13
N ALA A 12 2.81 -4.75 -12.82
CA ALA A 12 4.26 -4.90 -12.88
C ALA A 12 4.94 -3.60 -13.33
N GLY A 13 5.93 -3.15 -12.56
CA GLY A 13 6.69 -1.92 -12.78
C GLY A 13 5.89 -0.62 -12.58
N ARG A 14 4.64 -0.68 -12.13
CA ARG A 14 3.78 0.51 -11.96
C ARG A 14 3.67 0.94 -10.51
N SER A 15 3.47 2.24 -10.33
CA SER A 15 3.10 2.80 -9.04
C SER A 15 1.58 2.86 -8.90
N ILE A 16 1.05 2.47 -7.74
CA ILE A 16 -0.38 2.34 -7.48
C ILE A 16 -0.77 3.27 -6.34
N LEU A 17 -1.75 4.16 -6.54
CA LEU A 17 -2.37 4.92 -5.47
C LEU A 17 -3.60 4.17 -4.93
N VAL A 18 -3.56 3.81 -3.65
CA VAL A 18 -4.66 3.16 -2.93
C VAL A 18 -5.35 4.19 -2.02
N THR A 19 -6.62 4.45 -2.32
CA THR A 19 -7.51 5.20 -1.43
C THR A 19 -8.19 4.24 -0.46
N GLY A 20 -8.66 4.75 0.68
CA GLY A 20 -9.34 3.89 1.66
C GLY A 20 -8.47 2.80 2.30
N ALA A 21 -7.14 2.95 2.25
CA ALA A 21 -6.15 1.99 2.77
C ALA A 21 -6.35 1.62 4.25
N SER A 22 -6.98 2.49 5.05
CA SER A 22 -7.29 2.20 6.45
C SER A 22 -8.47 1.25 6.65
N GLY A 23 -9.32 1.07 5.63
CA GLY A 23 -10.47 0.19 5.67
C GLY A 23 -10.07 -1.29 5.57
N PHE A 24 -11.04 -2.18 5.80
CA PHE A 24 -10.82 -3.63 5.71
C PHE A 24 -10.36 -4.05 4.30
N LEU A 25 -11.06 -3.62 3.25
CA LEU A 25 -10.73 -3.98 1.87
C LEU A 25 -9.38 -3.40 1.41
N GLY A 26 -9.06 -2.16 1.82
CA GLY A 26 -7.80 -1.51 1.45
C GLY A 26 -6.57 -2.28 1.95
N LYS A 27 -6.66 -2.82 3.18
CA LYS A 27 -5.63 -3.69 3.78
C LYS A 27 -5.40 -4.96 2.97
N VAL A 28 -6.49 -5.70 2.70
CA VAL A 28 -6.45 -6.93 1.91
C VAL A 28 -5.91 -6.66 0.49
N LEU A 29 -6.27 -5.53 -0.11
CA LEU A 29 -5.76 -5.13 -1.42
C LEU A 29 -4.24 -4.94 -1.40
N ILE A 30 -3.71 -4.22 -0.41
CA ILE A 30 -2.26 -3.98 -0.27
C ILE A 30 -1.52 -5.30 -0.10
N GLU A 31 -1.99 -6.16 0.80
CA GLU A 31 -1.47 -7.51 1.02
C GLU A 31 -1.47 -8.33 -0.28
N LYS A 32 -2.59 -8.29 -1.02
CA LYS A 32 -2.73 -9.03 -2.26
C LYS A 32 -1.80 -8.53 -3.36
N LEU A 33 -1.62 -7.22 -3.48
CA LEU A 33 -0.71 -6.59 -4.43
C LEU A 33 0.73 -7.00 -4.14
N LEU A 34 1.18 -6.86 -2.88
CA LEU A 34 2.54 -7.23 -2.47
C LEU A 34 2.80 -8.73 -2.60
N TYR A 35 1.81 -9.58 -2.34
CA TYR A 35 1.96 -11.04 -2.41
C TYR A 35 1.90 -11.57 -3.85
N SER A 36 0.96 -11.07 -4.66
CA SER A 36 0.69 -11.65 -6.00
C SER A 36 1.43 -10.94 -7.13
N ILE A 37 1.96 -9.74 -6.87
CA ILE A 37 2.59 -8.88 -7.87
C ILE A 37 3.90 -8.32 -7.27
N PRO A 38 4.93 -9.17 -7.11
CA PRO A 38 6.19 -8.75 -6.52
C PRO A 38 6.89 -7.65 -7.34
N GLU A 39 6.56 -7.51 -8.62
CA GLU A 39 7.11 -6.47 -9.50
C GLU A 39 6.41 -5.11 -9.39
N VAL A 40 5.43 -4.91 -8.51
CA VAL A 40 4.84 -3.57 -8.29
C VAL A 40 5.94 -2.58 -7.93
N LYS A 41 5.97 -1.37 -8.51
CA LYS A 41 7.07 -0.41 -8.27
C LYS A 41 6.94 0.31 -6.92
N SER A 42 5.76 0.80 -6.60
CA SER A 42 5.48 1.52 -5.35
C SER A 42 3.98 1.51 -5.06
N ILE A 43 3.60 1.41 -3.79
CA ILE A 43 2.22 1.55 -3.36
C ILE A 43 2.10 2.81 -2.51
N TYR A 44 1.30 3.76 -2.99
CA TYR A 44 1.03 5.02 -2.33
C TYR A 44 -0.30 4.95 -1.60
N LEU A 45 -0.34 5.36 -0.33
CA LEU A 45 -1.53 5.28 0.49
C LEU A 45 -2.05 6.69 0.80
N LEU A 46 -3.30 6.97 0.42
CA LEU A 46 -3.97 8.20 0.81
C LEU A 46 -4.59 8.00 2.20
N ILE A 47 -3.96 8.57 3.23
CA ILE A 47 -4.39 8.45 4.63
C ILE A 47 -4.73 9.84 5.17
N ARG A 48 -5.99 10.04 5.54
CA ARG A 48 -6.42 11.26 6.24
C ARG A 48 -6.03 11.17 7.73
N PRO A 49 -5.46 12.23 8.34
CA PRO A 49 -5.37 12.29 9.80
C PRO A 49 -6.76 12.20 10.44
N GLN A 50 -6.84 11.66 11.65
CA GLN A 50 -8.09 11.61 12.42
C GLN A 50 -7.79 11.96 13.87
N ASN A 51 -8.44 13.03 14.35
CA ASN A 51 -8.24 13.57 15.68
C ASN A 51 -6.74 13.83 15.93
N GLU A 52 -6.20 13.32 17.03
CA GLU A 52 -4.78 13.43 17.41
C GLU A 52 -3.89 12.35 16.78
N ILE A 53 -4.44 11.47 15.94
CA ILE A 53 -3.68 10.40 15.29
C ILE A 53 -3.16 10.89 13.94
N SER A 54 -1.84 11.00 13.84
CA SER A 54 -1.17 11.41 12.61
C SER A 54 -1.35 10.39 11.49
N ALA A 55 -1.24 10.83 10.24
CA ALA A 55 -1.27 9.93 9.08
C ALA A 55 -0.20 8.82 9.20
N ARG A 56 0.96 9.15 9.75
CA ARG A 56 2.06 8.20 9.99
C ARG A 56 1.73 7.15 11.06
N GLN A 57 1.12 7.55 12.18
CA GLN A 57 0.64 6.59 13.18
C GLN A 57 -0.46 5.67 12.62
N ARG A 58 -1.34 6.22 11.77
CA ARG A 58 -2.34 5.40 11.06
C ARG A 58 -1.69 4.43 10.07
N LEU A 59 -0.63 4.86 9.38
CA LEU A 59 0.17 4.03 8.49
C LEU A 59 0.81 2.86 9.25
N ASP A 60 1.49 3.15 10.36
CA ASP A 60 2.13 2.13 11.20
C ASP A 60 1.12 1.07 11.67
N LYS A 61 -0.11 1.51 12.03
CA LYS A 61 -1.20 0.60 12.39
C LYS A 61 -1.67 -0.28 11.22
N ILE A 62 -1.69 0.25 10.00
CA ILE A 62 -2.06 -0.52 8.79
C ILE A 62 -1.00 -1.60 8.54
N ILE A 63 0.28 -1.24 8.54
CA ILE A 63 1.40 -2.15 8.28
C ILE A 63 1.43 -3.27 9.32
N LYS A 64 1.30 -2.93 10.61
CA LYS A 64 1.38 -3.91 11.71
C LYS A 64 0.24 -4.95 11.70
N ILE A 65 -0.97 -4.55 11.29
CA ILE A 65 -2.15 -5.44 11.33
C ILE A 65 -2.26 -6.26 10.04
N SER A 66 -2.04 -5.63 8.88
CA SER A 66 -2.33 -6.24 7.58
C SER A 66 -1.20 -7.13 7.07
N LEU A 67 0.03 -6.91 7.51
CA LEU A 67 1.19 -7.59 6.97
C LEU A 67 2.03 -8.20 8.12
N PRO A 68 1.52 -9.20 8.87
CA PRO A 68 2.27 -9.78 9.98
C PRO A 68 3.63 -10.36 9.52
N TRP A 69 3.68 -10.97 8.33
CA TRP A 69 4.95 -11.44 7.74
C TRP A 69 5.89 -10.33 7.28
N PHE A 70 5.41 -9.10 7.10
CA PHE A 70 6.25 -7.97 6.73
C PHE A 70 7.11 -7.49 7.91
N CYS A 71 6.66 -7.71 9.15
CA CYS A 71 7.50 -7.53 10.34
C CYS A 71 8.63 -8.57 10.43
N SER A 72 8.47 -9.75 9.82
CA SER A 72 9.50 -10.79 9.75
C SER A 72 10.12 -10.85 8.35
N GLU A 73 11.06 -9.93 8.05
CA GLU A 73 12.00 -10.07 6.90
C GLU A 73 11.34 -10.40 5.53
N GLY A 74 10.15 -9.87 5.23
CA GLY A 74 9.51 -10.06 3.92
C GLY A 74 10.27 -9.38 2.76
N PRO A 75 10.18 -9.87 1.51
CA PRO A 75 11.01 -9.44 0.37
C PRO A 75 10.74 -8.02 -0.18
N ASN A 76 9.98 -7.17 0.52
CA ASN A 76 9.40 -5.96 -0.05
C ASN A 76 9.29 -4.79 0.96
N ARG A 77 10.21 -4.71 1.95
CA ARG A 77 10.15 -3.77 3.10
C ARG A 77 10.11 -2.29 2.72
N ASP A 78 10.73 -1.91 1.60
CA ASP A 78 10.95 -0.51 1.24
C ASP A 78 9.81 0.11 0.41
N PHE A 79 8.76 -0.66 0.09
CA PHE A 79 7.77 -0.23 -0.91
C PHE A 79 6.71 0.75 -0.42
N ILE A 80 6.53 0.85 0.90
CA ILE A 80 5.56 1.77 1.50
C ILE A 80 6.29 3.08 1.81
N HIS A 81 6.36 3.95 0.81
CA HIS A 81 6.82 5.33 0.99
C HIS A 81 5.68 6.21 1.54
N ASP A 82 5.98 7.01 2.57
CA ASP A 82 5.05 7.94 3.19
C ASP A 82 4.72 9.12 2.24
N TYR A 83 3.43 9.37 2.03
CA TYR A 83 2.90 10.49 1.25
C TYR A 83 2.09 11.48 2.09
N SER A 84 2.36 11.57 3.40
CA SER A 84 1.92 12.68 4.25
C SER A 84 2.27 14.08 3.68
N LYS A 85 3.06 14.17 2.60
CA LYS A 85 3.40 15.40 1.87
C LYS A 85 2.57 15.75 0.63
N ILE A 86 1.67 14.90 0.12
CA ILE A 86 0.81 15.27 -1.03
C ILE A 86 -0.54 15.88 -0.60
N GLY A 87 -0.89 15.78 0.69
CA GLY A 87 -2.18 16.21 1.23
C GLY A 87 -2.20 17.56 1.94
N ASP A 88 -1.11 18.32 1.95
CA ASP A 88 -1.16 19.76 2.27
C ASP A 88 -1.72 20.50 1.04
N VAL A 89 -2.99 20.26 0.71
CA VAL A 89 -3.79 21.05 -0.23
C VAL A 89 -5.13 21.36 0.41
#